data_AF-X1RKK2-F1
#
_entry.id   AF-X1RKK2-F1
#
_cell.length_a   1.000
_cell.length_b   1.000
_cell.length_c   1.000
_cell.angle_alpha   90.00
_cell.angle_beta   90.00
_cell.angle_gamma   90.00
#
_symmetry.space_group_name_H-M   'P 1'
#
loop_
_entity.id
_entity.type
_entity.pdbx_description
1 polymer ?
#
loop_
_entity_poly.entity_id
_entity_poly.type
_entity_poly.pdbx_seq_one_letter_code
_entity_poly.pdbx_strand_id
1 'polypeptide(L)' 'MISTPYYRTKLGQAYVGDSLVLLKELPENSVDLVMTSPPFALLRQKSYGNVAENEYVKWIQPEQMQRREK' A
#
# COMPACT_ATOMS: atom_id res chain seq x y z
N MET A 1 -4.33 3.02 15.83
CA MET A 1 -4.80 1.98 14.88
C MET A 1 -5.92 1.19 15.51
N ILE A 2 -7.02 1.10 14.77
CA ILE A 2 -8.19 0.26 15.04
C ILE A 2 -7.88 -1.18 14.59
N SER A 3 -7.09 -1.33 13.52
CA SER A 3 -6.67 -2.63 12.99
C SER A 3 -5.83 -3.42 13.98
N THR A 4 -5.96 -4.75 13.95
CA THR A 4 -5.14 -5.68 14.75
C THR A 4 -3.91 -6.11 13.95
N PRO A 5 -2.68 -6.02 14.51
CA PRO A 5 -1.49 -6.46 13.80
C PRO A 5 -1.43 -7.98 13.69
N TYR A 6 -0.89 -8.45 12.58
CA TYR A 6 -0.64 -9.86 12.30
C TYR A 6 0.47 -10.42 13.20
N TYR A 7 1.52 -9.64 13.45
CA TYR A 7 2.50 -9.91 14.51
C TYR A 7 3.12 -8.64 15.07
N ARG A 8 3.77 -8.77 16.23
CA ARG A 8 4.50 -7.70 16.91
C ARG A 8 5.92 -8.14 17.26
N THR A 9 6.83 -7.18 17.26
CA THR A 9 8.20 -7.34 17.77
C THR A 9 8.47 -6.20 18.76
N LYS A 10 9.70 -6.15 19.31
CA LYS A 10 10.12 -5.03 20.18
C LYS A 10 10.17 -3.67 19.46
N LEU A 11 10.40 -3.68 18.15
CA LEU A 11 10.64 -2.46 17.36
C LEU A 11 9.46 -2.08 16.45
N GLY A 12 8.41 -2.89 16.39
CA GLY A 12 7.31 -2.59 15.48
C GLY A 12 6.27 -3.69 15.37
N GLN A 13 5.38 -3.50 14.40
CA GLN A 13 4.19 -4.31 14.19
C GLN A 13 3.96 -4.42 12.69
N ALA A 14 3.50 -5.59 12.25
CA ALA A 14 3.13 -5.81 10.85
C ALA A 14 1.63 -6.03 10.75
N TYR A 15 1.02 -5.46 9.73
CA TYR A 15 -0.41 -5.50 9.46
C TYR A 15 -0.64 -6.13 8.09
N VAL A 16 -1.70 -6.94 7.97
CA VAL A 16 -2.10 -7.56 6.70
C VAL A 16 -3.43 -6.93 6.30
N GLY A 17 -3.47 -6.29 5.13
CA GLY A 17 -4.66 -5.61 4.62
C GLY A 17 -4.33 -4.68 3.45
N ASP A 18 -5.35 -3.95 2.99
CA ASP A 18 -5.19 -2.89 2.00
C ASP A 18 -4.44 -1.70 2.63
N SER A 19 -3.25 -1.38 2.11
CA SER A 19 -2.43 -0.29 2.62
C SER A 19 -3.12 1.07 2.54
N LEU A 20 -4.01 1.28 1.56
CA LEU A 20 -4.77 2.53 1.41
C LEU A 20 -5.76 2.76 2.54
N VAL A 21 -6.25 1.67 3.14
CA VAL A 21 -7.14 1.72 4.30
C VAL A 21 -6.32 1.84 5.57
N LEU A 22 -5.29 1.01 5.73
CA LEU A 22 -4.47 0.97 6.94
C LEU A 22 -3.70 2.28 7.17
N LEU A 23 -3.17 2.92 6.12
CA LEU A 23 -2.44 4.18 6.23
C LEU A 23 -3.30 5.33 6.77
N LYS A 24 -4.63 5.29 6.56
CA LYS A 24 -5.55 6.30 7.12
C LYS A 24 -5.67 6.24 8.65
N GLU A 25 -5.25 5.14 9.27
CA GLU A 25 -5.27 4.99 10.73
C GLU A 25 -4.02 5.57 11.42
N LEU A 26 -3.01 6.00 10.64
CA LEU A 26 -1.82 6.66 11.16
C LEU A 26 -2.11 8.15 11.41
N PRO A 27 -1.54 8.75 12.47
CA PRO A 27 -1.62 10.19 12.67
C PRO A 27 -0.98 10.95 11.49
N GLU A 28 -1.49 12.15 11.22
CA GLU A 28 -0.86 13.03 10.23
C GLU A 28 0.57 13.40 10.65
N ASN A 29 1.46 13.56 9.66
CA ASN A 29 2.86 13.97 9.85
C ASN A 29 3.66 13.08 10.83
N SER A 30 3.32 11.79 10.95
CA SER A 30 3.98 10.87 11.89
C SER A 30 4.99 9.93 11.24
N VAL A 31 5.32 10.11 9.96
CA VAL A 31 6.17 9.19 9.18
C VAL A 31 7.34 9.95 8.58
N ASP A 32 8.56 9.59 8.98
CA ASP A 32 9.80 10.22 8.49
C ASP A 32 10.29 9.62 7.16
N LEU A 33 9.99 8.34 6.91
CA LEU A 33 10.43 7.62 5.70
C LEU A 33 9.39 6.59 5.28
N VAL A 34 9.05 6.61 3.98
CA VAL A 34 8.30 5.53 3.33
C VAL A 34 9.24 4.76 2.42
N MET A 35 9.50 3.50 2.75
CA MET A 35 10.25 2.58 1.89
C MET A 35 9.30 1.54 1.31
N THR A 36 9.17 1.52 -0.02
CA THR A 36 8.28 0.59 -0.73
C THR A 36 8.92 0.12 -2.03
N SER A 37 8.62 -1.13 -2.41
CA SER A 37 8.95 -1.70 -3.72
C SER A 37 7.66 -2.21 -4.35
N PRO A 38 6.81 -1.30 -4.87
CA PRO A 38 5.52 -1.68 -5.41
C PRO A 38 5.70 -2.67 -6.57
N PRO A 39 4.75 -3.60 -6.76
CA PRO A 39 4.83 -4.63 -7.78
C PRO A 39 4.98 -4.03 -9.16
N PHE A 40 6.03 -4.39 -9.90
CA PHE A 40 6.27 -3.84 -11.24
C PHE A 40 5.20 -4.29 -12.24
N ALA A 41 4.92 -3.47 -13.26
CA ALA A 41 4.07 -3.85 -14.38
C ALA A 41 4.69 -5.04 -15.12
N LEU A 42 4.17 -6.24 -14.87
CA LEU A 42 4.64 -7.44 -15.55
C LEU A 42 4.00 -7.52 -16.94
N LEU A 43 4.83 -7.69 -17.97
CA LEU A 43 4.40 -7.95 -19.35
C LEU A 43 3.59 -9.25 -19.47
N ARG A 44 3.84 -10.21 -18.59
CA ARG A 44 3.12 -11.49 -18.52
C ARG A 44 2.21 -11.52 -17.30
N GLN A 45 0.93 -11.82 -17.54
CA GLN A 45 -0.04 -11.90 -16.46
C GLN A 45 0.27 -13.04 -15.48
N LYS A 46 0.22 -12.74 -14.17
CA LYS A 46 0.38 -13.74 -13.12
C LYS A 46 -0.96 -14.40 -12.81
N SER A 47 -0.94 -15.64 -12.31
CA SER A 47 -2.16 -16.39 -11.96
C SER A 47 -3.00 -15.73 -10.85
N TYR A 48 -2.38 -14.87 -10.04
CA TYR A 48 -3.03 -14.06 -9.01
C TYR A 48 -3.38 -12.63 -9.49
N GLY A 49 -3.22 -12.34 -10.78
CA GLY A 49 -3.49 -11.06 -11.41
C GLY A 49 -2.35 -10.05 -11.31
N ASN A 50 -2.39 -9.05 -12.21
CA ASN A 50 -1.56 -7.85 -12.16
C ASN A 50 -2.25 -6.71 -12.92
N VAL A 51 -1.87 -5.50 -12.54
CA VAL A 51 -2.27 -4.28 -13.25
C VAL A 51 -1.68 -4.32 -14.66
N ALA A 52 -2.49 -3.95 -15.65
CA ALA A 52 -2.04 -3.84 -17.03
C ALA A 52 -0.99 -2.71 -17.15
N GLU A 53 -0.02 -2.87 -18.03
CA GLU A 53 1.11 -1.94 -18.17
C GLU A 53 0.65 -0.50 -18.42
N ASN A 54 -0.35 -0.32 -19.29
CA ASN A 54 -0.94 0.99 -19.60
C ASN A 54 -1.69 1.63 -18.42
N GLU A 55 -2.06 0.85 -17.40
CA GLU A 55 -2.74 1.33 -16.19
C GLU A 55 -1.79 1.50 -15.00
N TYR A 56 -0.59 0.93 -15.08
CA TYR A 56 0.35 0.85 -13.96
C TYR A 56 0.76 2.22 -13.41
N VAL A 57 1.11 3.15 -14.31
CA VAL A 57 1.51 4.51 -13.91
C VAL A 57 0.36 5.21 -13.19
N LYS A 58 -0.87 5.07 -13.67
CA LYS A 58 -2.04 5.62 -12.99
C LYS A 58 -2.25 4.95 -11.64
N TRP A 59 -2.11 3.63 -11.57
CA TRP A 59 -2.30 2.85 -10.35
C TRP A 59 -1.30 3.20 -9.24
N ILE A 60 -0.03 3.40 -9.56
CA ILE A 60 1.03 3.71 -8.58
C ILE A 60 1.11 5.19 -8.20
N GLN A 61 0.45 6.08 -8.94
CA GLN A 61 0.53 7.51 -8.66
C GLN A 61 0.09 7.82 -7.22
N PRO A 62 0.79 8.74 -6.51
CA PRO A 62 0.45 9.13 -5.14
C PRO A 62 -1.01 9.53 -4.99
N GLU A 63 -1.58 10.18 -6.01
CA GLU A 63 -2.98 10.60 -6.04
C GLU A 63 -3.94 9.41 -5.98
N GLN A 64 -3.64 8.27 -6.60
CA GLN A 64 -4.47 7.06 -6.48
C GLN A 64 -4.17 6.28 -5.19
N MET A 65 -2.96 6.42 -4.64
CA MET A 65 -2.60 5.91 -3.31
C MET A 65 -3.18 6.75 -2.15
N GLN A 66 -3.67 7.96 -2.40
CA GLN A 66 -4.17 8.87 -1.34
C GLN A 66 -5.62 9.31 -1.56
N ARG A 67 -6.10 9.39 -2.80
CA ARG A 67 -7.50 9.71 -3.14
C ARG A 67 -8.25 8.48 -3.64
N ARG A 68 -8.82 7.73 -2.71
CA ARG A 68 -10.08 6.99 -2.96
C ARG A 68 -11.15 7.48 -2.00
N GLU A 69 -11.42 8.78 -2.06
CA GLU A 69 -12.66 9.39 -1.58
C GLU A 69 -13.08 10.47 -2.59
N LYS A 70 -13.96 10.05 -3.51
CA LYS A 70 -15.06 10.85 -4.02
C LYS A 70 -16.26 9.94 -4.20
#